data_AF-A0A558H115-F1
#
_entry.id   AF-A0A558H115-F1
#
_cell.length_a   1.000
_cell.length_b   1.000
_cell.length_c   1.000
_cell.angle_alpha   90.00
_cell.angle_beta   90.00
_cell.angle_gamma   90.00
#
_symmetry.space_group_name_H-M   'P 1'
#
loop_
_entity.id
_entity.type
_entity.pdbx_description
1 polymer ?
#
loop_
_entity_poly.entity_id
_entity_poly.type
_entity_poly.pdbx_seq_one_letter_code
_entity_poly.pdbx_strand_id
1 'polypeptide(L)'
;MTSYSGSFPPGPEPPGRSGTPAIATRNPHDVDGTPGGPAPTSIPGRRWHHGVMVSLSGFPRSKRPHRIPPEPGQESVWDYPRPPRVEARSERILVRLGGHVIADTVDSVRVLETSHPPVYYLPFDAFAPGVLVPVDGATFCEYKGMAGYFDVAAGGLVASRAGWTYPEPSRGFEALRIRVALYPGRMDSCEVDGEQVTPQDGNFYGGWITRNIVGPFKGAPDTAGW
;
A
#
# COMPACT_ATOMS: atom_id res chain seq x y z
N MET A 1 -13.81 -57.85 -33.25
CA MET A 1 -13.64 -56.41 -33.56
C MET A 1 -15.02 -55.82 -33.62
N THR A 2 -15.48 -55.25 -32.51
CA THR A 2 -16.84 -54.74 -32.36
C THR A 2 -16.72 -53.30 -31.88
N SER A 3 -17.10 -52.38 -32.73
CA SER A 3 -17.17 -50.94 -32.53
C SER A 3 -18.24 -50.59 -31.49
N TYR A 4 -17.87 -49.82 -30.46
CA TYR A 4 -18.81 -49.21 -29.53
C TYR A 4 -18.76 -47.68 -29.72
N SER A 5 -19.78 -47.17 -30.40
CA SER A 5 -20.06 -45.75 -30.59
C SER A 5 -20.86 -45.27 -29.39
N GLY A 6 -20.23 -44.55 -28.45
CA GLY A 6 -20.89 -43.94 -27.31
C GLY A 6 -21.00 -42.42 -27.48
N SER A 7 -22.16 -41.96 -27.95
CA SER A 7 -22.53 -40.54 -27.96
C SER A 7 -22.89 -40.07 -26.55
N PHE A 8 -22.20 -39.05 -26.04
CA PHE A 8 -22.58 -38.36 -24.80
C PHE A 8 -23.70 -37.34 -25.08
N PRO A 9 -24.71 -37.21 -24.21
CA PRO A 9 -25.71 -36.15 -24.33
C PRO A 9 -25.10 -34.78 -23.97
N PRO A 10 -25.54 -33.68 -24.61
CA PRO A 10 -25.09 -32.33 -24.25
C PRO A 10 -25.58 -31.98 -22.83
N GLY A 11 -24.67 -31.43 -22.02
CA GLY A 11 -25.00 -30.87 -20.71
C GLY A 11 -25.91 -29.64 -20.83
N PRO A 12 -26.63 -29.27 -19.75
CA PRO A 12 -27.58 -28.16 -19.79
C PRO A 12 -26.88 -26.82 -20.06
N GLU A 13 -27.47 -26.01 -20.93
CA GLU A 13 -27.06 -24.62 -21.17
C GLU A 13 -27.15 -23.79 -19.89
N PRO A 14 -26.19 -22.87 -19.63
CA PRO A 14 -26.29 -21.94 -18.53
C PRO A 14 -27.38 -20.88 -18.81
N PRO A 15 -28.15 -20.47 -17.79
CA PRO A 15 -29.18 -19.45 -17.97
C PRO A 15 -28.54 -18.10 -18.30
N GLY A 16 -28.90 -17.56 -19.46
CA GLY A 16 -28.64 -16.17 -19.82
C GLY A 16 -29.50 -15.19 -19.01
N ARG A 17 -28.84 -14.25 -18.33
CA ARG A 17 -29.43 -12.99 -17.82
C ARG A 17 -28.32 -11.94 -17.76
N SER A 18 -28.31 -10.98 -18.68
CA SER A 18 -29.08 -9.72 -18.66
C SER A 18 -28.41 -8.64 -17.81
N GLY A 19 -27.86 -7.63 -18.50
CA GLY A 19 -27.72 -6.25 -18.03
C GLY A 19 -26.80 -6.01 -16.85
N THR A 20 -25.55 -5.62 -17.14
CA THR A 20 -24.69 -4.91 -16.17
C THR A 20 -25.36 -3.57 -15.83
N PRO A 21 -25.72 -3.27 -14.57
CA PRO A 21 -25.97 -1.90 -14.19
C PRO A 21 -24.59 -1.22 -14.03
N ALA A 22 -24.43 -0.06 -14.67
CA ALA A 22 -23.27 0.81 -14.47
C ALA A 22 -23.17 1.17 -12.98
N ILE A 23 -22.08 0.77 -12.31
CA ILE A 23 -21.80 1.17 -10.92
C ILE A 23 -21.06 2.51 -10.97
N ALA A 24 -21.72 3.51 -10.41
CA ALA A 24 -21.25 4.87 -10.27
C ALA A 24 -19.99 4.95 -9.41
N THR A 25 -18.94 5.56 -9.97
CA THR A 25 -17.86 6.22 -9.22
C THR A 25 -18.46 7.24 -8.27
N ARG A 26 -18.35 7.03 -6.95
CA ARG A 26 -18.59 8.08 -5.95
C ARG A 26 -17.26 8.74 -5.58
N ASN A 27 -17.16 10.03 -5.86
CA ASN A 27 -16.11 10.91 -5.38
C ASN A 27 -16.33 11.21 -3.88
N PRO A 28 -15.29 11.26 -3.03
CA PRO A 28 -15.46 11.53 -1.59
C PRO A 28 -15.76 12.99 -1.21
N HIS A 29 -16.29 13.81 -2.13
CA HIS A 29 -16.54 15.24 -1.91
C HIS A 29 -18.00 15.66 -2.06
N ASP A 30 -18.96 14.76 -1.87
CA ASP A 30 -20.38 15.12 -1.75
C ASP A 30 -20.74 15.32 -0.27
N VAL A 31 -20.77 16.58 0.15
CA VAL A 31 -21.41 17.02 1.40
C VAL A 31 -22.89 17.30 1.12
N ASP A 32 -23.75 16.76 1.98
CA ASP A 32 -25.22 16.80 1.88
C ASP A 32 -25.76 18.23 1.70
N GLY A 33 -26.48 18.44 0.59
CA GLY A 33 -27.29 19.62 0.34
C GLY A 33 -28.74 19.41 0.80
N THR A 34 -29.23 20.28 1.68
CA THR A 34 -30.64 20.39 2.06
C THR A 34 -31.17 21.76 1.57
N PRO A 35 -32.44 21.86 1.11
CA PRO A 35 -32.83 22.70 -0.03
C PRO A 35 -33.09 24.18 0.27
N GLY A 36 -33.01 24.98 -0.81
CA GLY A 36 -33.29 26.40 -0.83
C GLY A 36 -34.74 26.78 -0.46
N GLY A 37 -34.85 27.80 0.39
CA GLY A 37 -36.04 28.63 0.57
C GLY A 37 -35.86 29.99 -0.13
N PRO A 38 -36.96 30.68 -0.51
CA PRO A 38 -36.93 31.79 -1.45
C PRO A 38 -36.36 33.10 -0.86
N ALA A 39 -35.78 33.91 -1.74
CA ALA A 39 -35.17 35.20 -1.44
C ALA A 39 -36.19 36.27 -1.01
N PRO A 40 -35.84 37.14 -0.04
CA PRO A 40 -36.45 38.44 0.08
C PRO A 40 -35.52 39.57 -0.41
N THR A 41 -36.14 40.45 -1.18
CA THR A 41 -35.70 41.75 -1.68
C THR A 41 -35.25 42.75 -0.61
N SER A 42 -34.18 43.48 -0.94
CA SER A 42 -33.84 44.88 -0.60
C SER A 42 -34.13 45.44 0.81
N ILE A 43 -33.07 45.77 1.56
CA ILE A 43 -33.03 46.91 2.49
C ILE A 43 -31.70 47.66 2.33
N PRO A 44 -31.70 49.01 2.22
CA PRO A 44 -30.52 49.79 1.84
C PRO A 44 -29.63 50.18 3.04
N GLY A 45 -28.35 50.41 2.72
CA GLY A 45 -27.50 51.37 3.42
C GLY A 45 -26.79 50.85 4.66
N ARG A 46 -25.60 50.25 4.49
CA ARG A 46 -24.51 50.40 5.47
C ARG A 46 -23.16 50.61 4.77
N ARG A 47 -22.44 51.55 5.36
CA ARG A 47 -21.14 52.12 5.01
C ARG A 47 -20.08 51.03 4.86
N TRP A 48 -19.31 51.08 3.77
CA TRP A 48 -18.10 50.28 3.60
C TRP A 48 -17.04 50.74 4.60
N HIS A 49 -16.83 49.95 5.66
CA HIS A 49 -15.59 50.01 6.43
C HIS A 49 -14.55 49.17 5.69
N HIS A 50 -13.37 49.74 5.48
CA HIS A 50 -12.25 49.11 4.79
C HIS A 50 -11.96 47.75 5.44
N GLY A 51 -12.14 46.67 4.68
CA GLY A 51 -11.80 45.33 5.10
C GLY A 51 -10.31 45.28 5.43
N VAL A 52 -10.01 45.01 6.70
CA VAL A 52 -8.68 44.57 7.11
C VAL A 52 -8.37 43.32 6.30
N MET A 53 -7.32 43.40 5.50
CA MET A 53 -6.71 42.24 4.87
C MET A 53 -6.21 41.34 6.00
N VAL A 54 -6.98 40.30 6.34
CA VAL A 54 -6.51 39.27 7.26
C VAL A 54 -5.40 38.54 6.53
N SER A 55 -4.16 38.89 6.86
CA SER A 55 -2.99 38.10 6.52
C SER A 55 -3.22 36.70 7.08
N LEU A 56 -3.53 35.73 6.22
CA LEU A 56 -3.50 34.29 6.54
C LEU A 56 -2.04 33.84 6.66
N SER A 57 -1.26 34.53 7.48
CA SER A 57 0.05 34.07 7.94
C SER A 57 -0.17 33.10 9.08
N GLY A 58 -0.41 31.82 8.76
CA GLY A 58 -0.71 30.83 9.78
C GLY A 58 -0.87 29.38 9.33
N PHE A 59 -0.41 28.97 8.15
CA PHE A 59 -0.13 27.54 7.97
C PHE A 59 1.22 27.25 8.64
N PRO A 60 1.29 26.36 9.65
CA PRO A 60 2.57 25.98 10.22
C PRO A 60 3.45 25.47 9.08
N ARG A 61 4.60 26.12 8.85
CA ARG A 61 5.61 25.59 7.93
C ARG A 61 5.89 24.17 8.39
N SER A 62 5.70 23.18 7.52
CA SER A 62 6.09 21.81 7.86
C SER A 62 7.54 21.87 8.31
N LYS A 63 7.79 21.41 9.54
CA LYS A 63 9.16 21.37 10.05
C LYS A 63 9.89 20.41 9.14
N ARG A 64 10.81 20.94 8.32
CA ARG A 64 11.68 20.09 7.52
C ARG A 64 12.37 19.12 8.48
N PRO A 65 12.33 17.81 8.22
CA PRO A 65 12.95 16.84 9.09
C PRO A 65 14.43 17.14 9.24
N HIS A 66 14.92 17.10 10.48
CA HIS A 66 16.36 17.14 10.72
C HIS A 66 16.93 15.76 10.36
N ARG A 67 17.60 15.67 9.22
CA ARG A 67 18.17 14.42 8.71
C ARG A 67 19.26 13.93 9.65
N ILE A 68 19.23 12.64 9.98
CA ILE A 68 20.32 12.00 10.74
C ILE A 68 21.41 11.64 9.72
N PRO A 69 22.66 12.13 9.87
CA PRO A 69 23.76 11.73 8.99
C PRO A 69 24.01 10.22 9.11
N PRO A 70 24.13 9.47 8.00
CA PRO A 70 24.43 8.04 8.05
C PRO A 70 25.90 7.81 8.45
N GLU A 71 26.15 6.78 9.26
CA GLU A 71 27.48 6.24 9.52
C GLU A 71 27.97 5.36 8.36
N PRO A 72 29.27 5.01 8.28
CA PRO A 72 29.76 4.09 7.25
C PRO A 72 28.98 2.77 7.22
N GLY A 73 28.49 2.40 6.05
CA GLY A 73 27.67 1.20 5.84
C GLY A 73 26.17 1.41 6.09
N GLN A 74 25.73 2.62 6.44
CA GLN A 74 24.32 2.97 6.55
C GLN A 74 23.82 3.74 5.32
N GLU A 75 22.52 3.62 5.06
CA GLU A 75 21.77 4.31 4.02
C GLU A 75 20.75 5.26 4.69
N SER A 76 20.72 6.53 4.30
CA SER A 76 19.67 7.44 4.74
C SER A 76 18.45 7.34 3.82
N VAL A 77 17.25 7.20 4.41
CA VAL A 77 15.99 7.24 3.66
C VAL A 77 15.76 8.56 2.92
N TRP A 78 16.49 9.61 3.30
CA TRP A 78 16.39 10.93 2.69
C TRP A 78 17.22 11.07 1.41
N ASP A 79 18.07 10.09 1.11
CA ASP A 79 18.88 10.02 -0.11
C ASP A 79 18.24 9.09 -1.16
N TYR A 80 17.17 8.38 -0.79
CA TYR A 80 16.36 7.61 -1.74
C TYR A 80 15.62 8.53 -2.71
N PRO A 81 15.40 8.11 -3.96
CA PRO A 81 14.85 8.95 -4.99
C PRO A 81 13.32 9.06 -4.93
N ARG A 82 12.80 10.07 -5.63
CA ARG A 82 11.43 10.09 -6.16
C ARG A 82 11.49 10.49 -7.64
N PRO A 83 11.00 9.68 -8.59
CA PRO A 83 10.26 8.41 -8.41
C PRO A 83 11.04 7.33 -7.66
N PRO A 84 10.34 6.39 -6.98
CA PRO A 84 10.99 5.30 -6.24
C PRO A 84 11.87 4.43 -7.13
N ARG A 85 12.91 3.85 -6.54
CA ARG A 85 13.82 2.92 -7.24
C ARG A 85 13.59 1.50 -6.75
N VAL A 86 13.61 0.55 -7.67
CA VAL A 86 13.53 -0.89 -7.38
C VAL A 86 14.92 -1.49 -7.49
N GLU A 87 15.31 -2.31 -6.52
CA GLU A 87 16.61 -2.97 -6.49
C GLU A 87 16.44 -4.46 -6.19
N ALA A 88 17.03 -5.32 -7.02
CA ALA A 88 17.10 -6.76 -6.74
C ALA A 88 18.04 -7.03 -5.56
N ARG A 89 17.67 -8.00 -4.76
CA ARG A 89 18.30 -8.32 -3.47
C ARG A 89 18.40 -9.82 -3.29
N SER A 90 19.50 -10.22 -2.64
CA SER A 90 19.88 -11.64 -2.47
C SER A 90 20.05 -12.03 -1.00
N GLU A 91 19.83 -11.09 -0.10
CA GLU A 91 19.71 -11.31 1.33
C GLU A 91 18.57 -12.30 1.61
N ARG A 92 18.76 -13.18 2.59
CA ARG A 92 17.74 -14.13 3.00
C ARG A 92 16.64 -13.39 3.77
N ILE A 93 15.43 -13.46 3.26
CA ILE A 93 14.22 -12.97 3.91
C ILE A 93 13.50 -14.14 4.58
N LEU A 94 13.25 -14.03 5.88
CA LEU A 94 12.46 -14.99 6.64
C LEU A 94 11.27 -14.27 7.28
N VAL A 95 10.06 -14.80 7.10
CA VAL A 95 8.83 -14.22 7.68
C VAL A 95 8.06 -15.28 8.46
N ARG A 96 7.56 -14.90 9.64
CA ARG A 96 6.76 -15.76 10.51
C ARG A 96 5.40 -15.15 10.85
N LEU A 97 4.38 -16.02 10.92
CA LEU A 97 3.05 -15.68 11.43
C LEU A 97 2.42 -16.92 12.08
N GLY A 98 1.75 -16.73 13.22
CA GLY A 98 1.14 -17.82 13.97
C GLY A 98 2.14 -18.91 14.36
N GLY A 99 3.39 -18.54 14.64
CA GLY A 99 4.48 -19.46 14.96
C GLY A 99 5.07 -20.25 13.79
N HIS A 100 4.59 -20.05 12.56
CA HIS A 100 5.04 -20.77 11.37
C HIS A 100 5.90 -19.88 10.47
N VAL A 101 6.90 -20.46 9.80
CA VAL A 101 7.56 -19.78 8.68
C VAL A 101 6.58 -19.74 7.52
N ILE A 102 6.21 -18.54 7.09
CA ILE A 102 5.27 -18.34 5.99
C ILE A 102 5.96 -17.99 4.67
N ALA A 103 7.18 -17.44 4.75
CA ALA A 103 8.05 -17.20 3.61
C ALA A 103 9.52 -17.33 4.00
N ASP A 104 10.33 -17.95 3.13
CA ASP A 104 11.78 -18.09 3.25
C ASP A 104 12.39 -18.04 1.86
N THR A 105 13.12 -16.97 1.54
CA THR A 105 13.66 -16.76 0.19
C THR A 105 14.91 -15.92 0.19
N VAL A 106 15.75 -16.12 -0.83
CA VAL A 106 16.87 -15.23 -1.19
C VAL A 106 16.59 -14.46 -2.49
N ASP A 107 15.40 -14.60 -3.07
CA ASP A 107 14.94 -13.78 -4.18
C ASP A 107 13.98 -12.72 -3.64
N SER A 108 14.46 -11.49 -3.55
CA SER A 108 13.61 -10.36 -3.23
C SER A 108 13.93 -9.15 -4.10
N VAL A 109 12.99 -8.22 -4.18
CA VAL A 109 13.28 -6.86 -4.61
C VAL A 109 12.90 -5.91 -3.49
N ARG A 110 13.70 -4.88 -3.27
CA ARG A 110 13.35 -3.79 -2.35
C ARG A 110 13.00 -2.54 -3.13
N VAL A 111 12.01 -1.79 -2.63
CA VAL A 111 11.65 -0.48 -3.17
C VAL A 111 12.15 0.60 -2.22
N LEU A 112 12.90 1.54 -2.77
CA LEU A 112 13.49 2.68 -2.07
C LEU A 112 12.75 3.96 -2.46
N GLU A 113 12.19 4.64 -1.47
CA GLU A 113 11.42 5.87 -1.65
C GLU A 113 11.78 6.89 -0.57
N THR A 114 11.98 8.15 -0.95
CA THR A 114 12.39 9.21 -0.01
C THR A 114 11.53 9.18 1.26
N SER A 115 12.17 9.32 2.42
CA SER A 115 11.58 9.36 3.78
C SER A 115 11.01 8.05 4.33
N HIS A 116 11.03 6.97 3.56
CA HIS A 116 10.53 5.65 3.95
C HIS A 116 11.67 4.63 3.99
N PRO A 117 11.74 3.76 5.01
CA PRO A 117 12.55 2.55 4.97
C PRO A 117 12.20 1.68 3.74
N PRO A 118 13.12 0.83 3.27
CA PRO A 118 12.86 -0.07 2.17
C PRO A 118 11.63 -0.95 2.40
N VAL A 119 10.86 -1.18 1.32
CA VAL A 119 9.78 -2.17 1.32
C VAL A 119 10.25 -3.39 0.53
N TYR A 120 10.24 -4.57 1.14
CA TYR A 120 10.61 -5.82 0.48
C TYR A 120 9.41 -6.49 -0.19
N TYR A 121 9.64 -6.97 -1.42
CA TYR A 121 8.69 -7.70 -2.25
C TYR A 121 9.26 -9.08 -2.55
N LEU A 122 8.53 -10.11 -2.14
CA LEU A 122 8.91 -11.52 -2.25
C LEU A 122 8.08 -12.16 -3.36
N PRO A 123 8.62 -13.11 -4.14
CA PRO A 123 7.86 -13.78 -5.19
C PRO A 123 6.75 -14.63 -4.56
N PHE A 124 5.64 -14.83 -5.28
CA PHE A 124 4.49 -15.58 -4.78
C PHE A 124 4.85 -17.02 -4.34
N ASP A 125 5.79 -17.65 -5.02
CA ASP A 125 6.23 -19.02 -4.73
C ASP A 125 7.13 -19.14 -3.48
N ALA A 126 7.61 -18.02 -2.94
CA ALA A 126 8.28 -18.00 -1.63
C ALA A 126 7.30 -18.22 -0.48
N PHE A 127 6.00 -18.01 -0.69
CA PHE A 127 4.98 -18.17 0.35
C PHE A 127 4.46 -19.61 0.38
N ALA A 128 4.30 -20.15 1.60
CA ALA A 128 3.70 -21.47 1.75
C ALA A 128 2.25 -21.52 1.20
N PRO A 129 1.78 -22.66 0.66
CA PRO A 129 0.43 -22.78 0.12
C PRO A 129 -0.66 -22.37 1.12
N GLY A 130 -1.64 -21.59 0.67
CA GLY A 130 -2.76 -21.13 1.50
C GLY A 130 -2.45 -19.94 2.42
N VAL A 131 -1.20 -19.46 2.47
CA VAL A 131 -0.83 -18.28 3.26
C VAL A 131 -1.47 -17.01 2.72
N LEU A 132 -1.42 -16.82 1.41
CA LEU A 132 -1.92 -15.61 0.74
C LEU A 132 -3.36 -15.82 0.30
N VAL A 133 -4.29 -15.11 0.94
CA VAL A 133 -5.73 -15.17 0.62
C VAL A 133 -6.14 -13.84 -0.02
N PRO A 134 -6.47 -13.81 -1.33
CA PRO A 134 -6.89 -12.57 -1.99
C PRO A 134 -8.12 -11.98 -1.32
N VAL A 135 -8.15 -10.66 -1.18
CA VAL A 135 -9.30 -9.93 -0.63
C VAL A 135 -9.68 -8.74 -1.50
N ASP A 136 -10.95 -8.36 -1.44
CA ASP A 136 -11.47 -7.24 -2.22
C ASP A 136 -10.83 -5.91 -1.84
N GLY A 137 -10.89 -4.98 -2.80
CA GLY A 137 -10.41 -3.61 -2.66
C GLY A 137 -8.99 -3.42 -3.20
N ALA A 138 -8.74 -2.20 -3.66
CA ALA A 138 -7.50 -1.82 -4.28
C ALA A 138 -7.17 -0.36 -3.94
N THR A 139 -5.89 0.00 -4.01
CA THR A 139 -5.44 1.39 -3.87
C THR A 139 -4.57 1.77 -5.04
N PHE A 140 -4.57 3.05 -5.39
CA PHE A 140 -3.74 3.57 -6.47
C PHE A 140 -2.50 4.25 -5.90
N CYS A 141 -1.34 3.92 -6.47
CA CYS A 141 -0.09 4.65 -6.27
C CYS A 141 0.30 5.33 -7.59
N GLU A 142 0.61 6.62 -7.54
CA GLU A 142 0.96 7.43 -8.70
C GLU A 142 2.18 6.91 -9.48
N TYR A 143 3.08 6.20 -8.79
CA TYR A 143 4.26 5.59 -9.42
C TYR A 143 4.03 4.16 -9.85
N LYS A 144 3.42 3.33 -8.99
CA LYS A 144 3.47 1.86 -9.11
C LYS A 144 2.22 1.26 -9.76
N GLY A 145 1.11 2.00 -9.79
CA GLY A 145 -0.17 1.54 -10.35
C GLY A 145 -1.16 1.08 -9.28
N MET A 146 -2.07 0.18 -9.66
CA MET A 146 -3.11 -0.36 -8.77
C MET A 146 -2.56 -1.50 -7.90
N ALA A 147 -2.65 -1.35 -6.58
CA ALA A 147 -2.31 -2.40 -5.62
C ALA A 147 -3.54 -3.25 -5.28
N GLY A 148 -3.40 -4.57 -5.36
CA GLY A 148 -4.33 -5.54 -4.78
C GLY A 148 -3.86 -6.01 -3.40
N TYR A 149 -4.76 -6.55 -2.59
CA TYR A 149 -4.48 -6.92 -1.20
C TYR A 149 -4.69 -8.42 -0.92
N PHE A 150 -3.97 -8.90 0.09
CA PHE A 150 -4.12 -10.23 0.66
C PHE A 150 -4.33 -10.14 2.17
N ASP A 151 -5.21 -10.98 2.67
CA ASP A 151 -5.10 -11.49 4.03
C ASP A 151 -3.94 -12.50 4.08
N VAL A 152 -3.21 -12.51 5.20
CA VAL A 152 -2.10 -13.44 5.41
C VAL A 152 -2.50 -14.40 6.53
N ALA A 153 -2.58 -15.69 6.24
CA ALA A 153 -3.11 -16.69 7.16
C ALA A 153 -2.07 -17.77 7.48
N ALA A 154 -1.86 -18.06 8.76
CA ALA A 154 -0.99 -19.15 9.20
C ALA A 154 -1.24 -19.52 10.66
N GLY A 155 -1.10 -20.80 11.00
CA GLY A 155 -1.22 -21.27 12.40
C GLY A 155 -2.56 -20.94 13.07
N GLY A 156 -3.64 -20.83 12.30
CA GLY A 156 -4.96 -20.42 12.81
C GLY A 156 -5.13 -18.91 13.02
N LEU A 157 -4.11 -18.09 12.74
CA LEU A 157 -4.20 -16.64 12.72
C LEU A 157 -4.47 -16.13 11.31
N VAL A 158 -5.18 -15.00 11.23
CA VAL A 158 -5.38 -14.24 10.00
C VAL A 158 -5.00 -12.80 10.26
N ALA A 159 -3.96 -12.33 9.58
CA ALA A 159 -3.57 -10.93 9.54
C ALA A 159 -4.28 -10.25 8.36
N SER A 160 -5.37 -9.53 8.65
CA SER A 160 -6.19 -8.91 7.62
C SER A 160 -5.44 -7.84 6.85
N ARG A 161 -5.58 -7.82 5.51
CA ARG A 161 -4.94 -6.89 4.57
C ARG A 161 -3.46 -6.68 4.86
N ALA A 162 -2.77 -7.75 5.26
CA ALA A 162 -1.38 -7.69 5.71
C ALA A 162 -0.36 -7.81 4.57
N GLY A 163 -0.81 -8.21 3.37
CA GLY A 163 0.00 -8.22 2.15
C GLY A 163 -0.62 -7.41 1.02
N TRP A 164 0.22 -6.94 0.09
CA TRP A 164 -0.23 -6.30 -1.15
C TRP A 164 0.69 -6.64 -2.32
N THR A 165 0.14 -6.52 -3.53
CA THR A 165 0.85 -6.78 -4.80
C THR A 165 0.47 -5.74 -5.84
N TYR A 166 1.32 -5.56 -6.84
CA TYR A 166 0.99 -4.83 -8.06
C TYR A 166 0.85 -5.85 -9.20
N PRO A 167 -0.37 -6.31 -9.55
CA PRO A 167 -0.56 -7.30 -10.59
C PRO A 167 -0.26 -6.74 -11.99
N GLU A 168 -0.50 -5.43 -12.16
CA GLU A 168 -0.18 -4.68 -13.37
C GLU A 168 0.64 -3.44 -13.00
N PRO A 169 1.94 -3.60 -12.67
CA PRO A 169 2.78 -2.47 -12.32
C PRO A 169 2.96 -1.52 -13.50
N SER A 170 3.03 -0.23 -13.21
CA SER A 170 3.41 0.81 -14.17
C SER A 170 4.83 0.61 -14.72
N ARG A 171 5.13 1.28 -15.84
CA ARG A 171 6.45 1.25 -16.47
C ARG A 171 7.57 1.63 -15.49
N GLY A 172 8.63 0.84 -15.43
CA GLY A 172 9.75 0.99 -14.49
C GLY A 172 9.59 0.24 -13.17
N PHE A 173 8.41 -0.36 -12.93
CA PHE A 173 8.11 -1.16 -11.73
C PHE A 173 7.74 -2.61 -12.08
N GLU A 174 8.04 -3.06 -13.29
CA GLU A 174 7.67 -4.39 -13.79
C GLU A 174 8.23 -5.52 -12.93
N ALA A 175 9.36 -5.30 -12.26
CA ALA A 175 9.96 -6.26 -11.33
C ALA A 175 9.07 -6.57 -10.10
N LEU A 176 8.07 -5.73 -9.80
CA LEU A 176 7.08 -5.97 -8.75
C LEU A 176 5.95 -6.90 -9.20
N ARG A 177 5.83 -7.15 -10.50
CA ARG A 177 4.89 -8.14 -11.04
C ARG A 177 5.19 -9.48 -10.38
N ILE A 178 4.15 -10.24 -10.05
CA ILE A 178 4.24 -11.54 -9.34
C ILE A 178 4.91 -11.52 -7.96
N ARG A 179 4.99 -10.35 -7.30
CA ARG A 179 5.56 -10.24 -5.96
C ARG A 179 4.60 -9.63 -4.96
N VAL A 180 4.78 -9.99 -3.69
CA VAL A 180 3.97 -9.54 -2.55
C VAL A 180 4.88 -8.86 -1.54
N ALA A 181 4.47 -7.69 -1.08
CA ALA A 181 5.04 -7.04 0.10
C ALA A 181 4.13 -7.25 1.31
N LEU A 182 4.71 -7.18 2.50
CA LEU A 182 4.01 -7.40 3.78
C LEU A 182 4.20 -6.21 4.71
N TYR A 183 3.20 -5.98 5.56
CA TYR A 183 3.31 -5.06 6.69
C TYR A 183 4.03 -5.76 7.84
N PRO A 184 5.30 -5.42 8.15
CA PRO A 184 6.07 -6.15 9.16
C PRO A 184 5.43 -6.09 10.55
N GLY A 185 4.76 -4.98 10.89
CA GLY A 185 4.04 -4.83 12.16
C GLY A 185 2.78 -5.70 12.31
N ARG A 186 2.39 -6.46 11.26
CA ARG A 186 1.27 -7.40 11.30
C ARG A 186 1.72 -8.87 11.31
N MET A 187 3.03 -9.12 11.24
CA MET A 187 3.64 -10.45 11.29
C MET A 187 4.20 -10.71 12.70
N ASP A 188 4.50 -11.97 13.03
CA ASP A 188 5.21 -12.29 14.28
C ASP A 188 6.66 -11.80 14.20
N SER A 189 7.32 -12.07 13.07
CA SER A 189 8.64 -11.56 12.75
C SER A 189 8.88 -11.46 11.24
N CYS A 190 9.70 -10.49 10.87
CA CYS A 190 10.35 -10.40 9.57
C CYS A 190 11.86 -10.26 9.83
N GLU A 191 12.67 -10.95 9.05
CA GLU A 191 14.12 -10.93 9.17
C GLU A 191 14.76 -10.70 7.80
N VAL A 192 15.88 -9.97 7.77
CA VAL A 192 16.76 -9.80 6.60
C VAL A 192 18.16 -10.27 7.00
N ASP A 193 18.67 -11.32 6.36
CA ASP A 193 19.94 -11.98 6.72
C ASP A 193 20.05 -12.32 8.23
N GLY A 194 18.92 -12.76 8.82
CA GLY A 194 18.82 -13.10 10.24
C GLY A 194 18.75 -11.88 11.17
N GLU A 195 18.71 -10.66 10.62
CA GLU A 195 18.45 -9.46 11.39
C GLU A 195 16.95 -9.19 11.48
N GLN A 196 16.42 -9.14 12.71
CA GLN A 196 15.04 -8.79 13.00
C GLN A 196 14.71 -7.36 12.52
N VAL A 197 13.65 -7.26 11.72
CA VAL A 197 13.11 -5.99 11.20
C VAL A 197 12.30 -5.28 12.28
N THR A 198 12.55 -3.98 12.43
CA THR A 198 11.64 -3.07 13.13
C THR A 198 10.64 -2.49 12.11
N PRO A 199 9.33 -2.53 12.38
CA PRO A 199 8.34 -1.94 11.48
C PRO A 199 8.42 -0.42 11.47
N GLN A 200 8.23 0.20 10.30
CA GLN A 200 8.00 1.63 10.21
C GLN A 200 6.73 2.02 11.00
N ASP A 201 6.81 3.12 11.76
CA ASP A 201 5.66 3.63 12.51
C ASP A 201 4.45 3.94 11.61
N GLY A 202 3.26 3.68 12.13
CA GLY A 202 1.98 3.93 11.47
C GLY A 202 1.39 2.68 10.82
N ASN A 203 0.08 2.72 10.56
CA ASN A 203 -0.68 1.54 10.11
C ASN A 203 -0.73 1.35 8.59
N PHE A 204 -0.17 2.28 7.84
CA PHE A 204 -0.27 2.37 6.38
C PHE A 204 1.06 2.13 5.67
N TYR A 205 2.18 2.19 6.38
CA TYR A 205 3.50 2.09 5.78
C TYR A 205 4.07 0.69 5.90
N GLY A 206 4.64 0.22 4.80
CA GLY A 206 5.22 -1.11 4.66
C GLY A 206 6.73 -1.15 4.87
N GLY A 207 7.33 -0.14 5.49
CA GLY A 207 8.79 0.01 5.59
C GLY A 207 9.42 -0.95 6.59
N TRP A 208 10.54 -1.55 6.19
CA TRP A 208 11.34 -2.50 6.97
C TRP A 208 12.61 -1.79 7.44
N ILE A 209 12.75 -1.57 8.75
CA ILE A 209 13.92 -0.92 9.35
C ILE A 209 14.88 -1.99 9.87
N THR A 210 16.09 -1.98 9.30
CA THR A 210 17.28 -2.71 9.78
C THR A 210 18.34 -1.69 10.24
N ARG A 211 19.38 -2.14 10.92
CA ARG A 211 20.46 -1.33 11.53
C ARG A 211 21.21 -0.43 10.55
N ASN A 212 21.20 -0.80 9.27
CA ASN A 212 21.82 -0.04 8.20
C ASN A 212 20.89 1.02 7.60
N ILE A 213 19.64 1.14 8.04
CA ILE A 213 18.68 2.11 7.50
C ILE A 213 18.48 3.23 8.53
N VAL A 214 18.76 4.47 8.12
CA VAL A 214 18.75 5.63 9.00
C VAL A 214 17.69 6.64 8.57
N GLY A 215 16.98 7.15 9.58
CA GLY A 215 15.88 8.08 9.45
C GLY A 215 16.30 9.57 9.46
N PRO A 216 15.41 10.45 9.97
CA PRO A 216 14.12 10.13 10.59
C PRO A 216 13.13 9.56 9.56
N PHE A 217 12.23 8.69 10.00
CA PHE A 217 11.25 8.04 9.14
C PHE A 217 9.90 8.76 9.20
N LYS A 218 9.18 8.81 8.08
CA LYS A 218 7.78 9.23 8.08
C LYS A 218 6.93 8.21 8.84
N GLY A 219 5.84 8.65 9.47
CA GLY A 219 4.86 7.78 10.13
C GLY A 219 4.83 7.87 11.66
N ALA A 220 5.94 8.30 12.28
CA ALA A 220 5.98 8.63 13.70
C ALA A 220 5.10 9.85 14.04
N PRO A 221 4.69 10.03 15.32
CA PRO A 221 4.05 11.27 15.77
C PRO A 221 4.85 12.51 15.33
N ASP A 222 4.15 13.58 14.95
CA ASP A 222 4.71 14.85 14.46
C ASP A 222 5.40 14.85 13.08
N THR A 223 5.35 13.73 12.34
CA THR A 223 5.87 13.65 10.96
C THR A 223 4.82 13.94 9.87
N ALA A 224 3.63 14.39 10.29
CA ALA A 224 2.54 14.75 9.39
C ALA A 224 2.95 15.95 8.50
N GLY A 225 3.00 15.73 7.18
CA GLY A 225 3.38 16.75 6.19
C GLY A 225 4.84 16.73 5.73
N TRP A 226 5.60 15.68 6.09
CA TRP A 226 6.88 15.35 5.47
C TRP A 226 6.72 14.75 4.07
#